data_AF-A0A7G8WDU6-F1
#
_entry.id   AF-A0A7G8WDU6-F1
#
_cell.length_a   1.000
_cell.length_b   1.000
_cell.length_c   1.000
_cell.angle_alpha   90.00
_cell.angle_beta   90.00
_cell.angle_gamma   90.00
#
_symmetry.space_group_name_H-M   'P 1'
#
loop_
_entity.id
_entity.type
_entity.pdbx_description
1 polymer ?
#
loop_
_entity_poly.entity_id
_entity_poly.type
_entity_poly.pdbx_seq_one_letter_code
_entity_poly.pdbx_strand_id
1 'polypeptide(L)'
;MVEEFTNFMALNPEYGYLLGAAAFLFIIIGLILDWDWVLEPGGGYFNIAYYIDVFGRKKVRIVFGFISFLAVLLFIYGFFTYNPELYNV
;
A
#
# COMPACT_ATOMS: atom_id res chain seq x y z
N MET A 1 -23.25 -8.74 9.54
CA MET A 1 -21.86 -8.24 9.65
C MET A 1 -21.09 -8.34 8.34
N VAL A 2 -20.73 -9.53 7.82
CA VAL A 2 -19.99 -9.62 6.54
C VAL A 2 -20.83 -9.08 5.37
N GLU A 3 -22.09 -9.49 5.27
CA GLU A 3 -23.02 -9.02 4.23
C GLU A 3 -23.26 -7.49 4.31
N GLU A 4 -23.44 -6.96 5.53
CA GLU A 4 -23.59 -5.51 5.75
C GLU A 4 -22.33 -4.74 5.31
N PHE A 5 -21.14 -5.26 5.63
CA PHE A 5 -19.89 -4.67 5.18
C PHE A 5 -19.72 -4.74 3.66
N THR A 6 -20.04 -5.87 3.04
CA THR A 6 -19.98 -6.03 1.59
C THR A 6 -20.95 -5.06 0.90
N ASN A 7 -22.19 -4.93 1.39
CA ASN A 7 -23.16 -3.98 0.87
C ASN A 7 -22.69 -2.53 1.03
N PHE A 8 -22.11 -2.19 2.19
CA PHE A 8 -21.52 -0.86 2.41
C PHE A 8 -20.41 -0.56 1.41
N MET A 9 -19.49 -1.50 1.18
CA MET A 9 -18.39 -1.33 0.23
C MET A 9 -18.89 -1.23 -1.21
N ALA A 10 -19.94 -1.96 -1.57
CA ALA A 10 -20.56 -1.88 -2.90
C ALA A 10 -21.23 -0.52 -3.16
N LEU A 11 -21.82 0.08 -2.13
CA LEU A 11 -22.45 1.40 -2.21
C LEU A 11 -21.44 2.56 -2.13
N ASN A 12 -20.27 2.34 -1.52
CA ASN A 12 -19.24 3.36 -1.30
C ASN A 12 -17.84 2.85 -1.76
N PRO A 13 -17.68 2.53 -3.05
CA PRO A 13 -16.45 1.93 -3.59
C PRO A 13 -15.19 2.78 -3.38
N GLU A 14 -15.32 4.10 -3.25
CA GLU A 14 -14.22 5.02 -2.95
C GLU A 14 -13.51 4.68 -1.63
N TYR A 15 -14.21 4.08 -0.67
CA TYR A 15 -13.59 3.66 0.59
C TYR A 15 -12.54 2.54 0.39
N GLY A 16 -12.56 1.86 -0.76
CA GLY A 16 -11.48 0.96 -1.17
C GLY A 16 -10.13 1.69 -1.25
N TYR A 17 -10.11 2.97 -1.62
CA TYR A 17 -8.88 3.75 -1.62
C TYR A 17 -8.35 3.98 -0.20
N LEU A 18 -9.23 4.22 0.78
CA LEU A 18 -8.81 4.39 2.18
C LEU A 18 -8.25 3.09 2.77
N LEU A 19 -8.80 1.92 2.38
CA LEU A 19 -8.23 0.62 2.75
C LEU A 19 -6.82 0.45 2.17
N GLY A 20 -6.62 0.84 0.91
CA GLY A 20 -5.30 0.87 0.27
C GLY A 20 -4.32 1.78 1.02
N ALA A 21 -4.73 3.01 1.33
CA ALA A 21 -3.92 3.95 2.12
C ALA A 21 -3.55 3.38 3.49
N ALA A 22 -4.49 2.76 4.20
CA ALA A 22 -4.25 2.13 5.51
C ALA A 22 -3.24 0.97 5.41
N ALA A 23 -3.33 0.14 4.37
CA ALA A 23 -2.38 -0.94 4.14
C ALA A 23 -0.95 -0.40 3.92
N PHE A 24 -0.76 0.62 3.09
CA PHE A 24 0.56 1.21 2.88
C PHE A 24 1.09 1.96 4.11
N LEU A 25 0.22 2.60 4.91
CA LEU A 25 0.62 3.17 6.20
C LEU A 25 1.13 2.09 7.16
N PHE A 26 0.49 0.91 7.18
CA PHE A 26 0.96 -0.22 7.98
C PHE A 26 2.33 -0.73 7.51
N ILE A 27 2.57 -0.78 6.19
CA ILE A 27 3.90 -1.08 5.62
C ILE A 27 4.93 -0.04 6.07
N ILE A 28 4.60 1.26 6.03
CA ILE A 28 5.51 2.33 6.49
C ILE A 28 5.85 2.16 7.98
N ILE A 29 4.87 1.83 8.82
CA ILE A 29 5.11 1.54 10.24
C ILE A 29 6.10 0.37 10.37
N GLY A 30 5.88 -0.72 9.62
CA GLY A 30 6.80 -1.86 9.62
C GLY A 30 8.21 -1.49 9.15
N LEU A 31 8.36 -0.62 8.17
CA LEU A 31 9.67 -0.10 7.74
C LEU A 31 10.33 0.80 8.80
N ILE A 32 9.57 1.60 9.54
CA ILE A 32 10.09 2.41 10.65
C ILE A 32 10.58 1.51 11.79
N LEU A 33 9.80 0.48 12.11
CA LEU A 33 10.09 -0.51 13.16
C LEU A 33 11.03 -1.63 12.73
N ASP A 34 11.51 -1.61 11.48
CA ASP A 34 12.41 -2.59 10.88
C ASP A 34 11.91 -4.05 10.91
N TRP A 35 10.60 -4.25 10.72
CA TRP A 35 10.01 -5.58 10.64
C TRP A 35 10.57 -6.38 9.47
N ASP A 36 11.10 -7.58 9.76
CA ASP A 36 11.75 -8.44 8.76
C ASP A 36 10.82 -8.85 7.63
N TRP A 37 9.56 -9.16 7.92
CA TRP A 37 8.59 -9.62 6.91
C TRP A 37 8.30 -8.58 5.81
N VAL A 38 8.50 -7.28 6.10
CA VAL A 38 8.25 -6.19 5.14
C VAL A 38 9.34 -6.12 4.06
N LEU A 39 10.55 -6.58 4.40
CA LEU A 39 11.70 -6.65 3.49
C LEU A 39 12.19 -8.10 3.36
N GLU A 40 11.30 -9.07 3.56
CA GLU A 40 11.70 -10.47 3.57
C GLU A 40 12.18 -10.87 2.17
N PRO A 41 13.33 -11.54 2.06
CA PRO A 41 13.79 -12.14 0.82
C PRO A 41 12.97 -13.41 0.50
N GLY A 42 11.64 -13.33 0.57
CA GLY A 42 10.75 -14.36 0.05
C GLY A 42 10.68 -14.18 -1.45
N GLY A 43 10.95 -15.23 -2.23
CA GLY A 43 11.09 -15.22 -3.71
C GLY A 43 9.86 -14.83 -4.53
N GLY A 44 9.11 -13.80 -4.12
CA GLY A 44 8.06 -13.16 -4.90
C GLY A 44 8.61 -12.29 -6.02
N TYR A 45 7.70 -11.59 -6.72
CA TYR A 45 7.98 -10.81 -7.94
C TYR A 45 9.04 -9.72 -7.78
N PHE A 46 9.32 -9.26 -6.57
CA PHE A 46 10.31 -8.22 -6.27
C PHE A 46 11.52 -8.85 -5.57
N ASN A 47 12.68 -8.86 -6.23
CA ASN A 47 13.92 -9.38 -5.66
C ASN A 47 14.54 -8.40 -4.65
N ILE A 48 13.87 -8.18 -3.53
CA ILE A 48 14.32 -7.32 -2.43
C ILE A 48 15.68 -7.77 -1.88
N ALA A 49 15.95 -9.09 -1.89
CA ALA A 49 17.22 -9.67 -1.47
C ALA A 49 18.41 -9.07 -2.24
N TYR A 50 18.30 -9.02 -3.58
CA TYR A 50 19.33 -8.44 -4.43
C TYR A 50 19.59 -6.96 -4.09
N TYR A 51 18.52 -6.17 -3.91
CA TYR A 51 18.69 -4.75 -3.58
C TYR A 51 19.31 -4.55 -2.19
N ILE A 52 18.98 -5.40 -1.22
CA ILE A 52 19.59 -5.36 0.11
C ILE A 52 21.07 -5.68 0.04
N ASP A 53 21.48 -6.67 -0.75
CA ASP A 53 22.88 -7.04 -0.93
C ASP A 53 23.69 -5.90 -1.59
N VAL A 54 23.16 -5.28 -2.64
CA VAL A 54 23.84 -4.22 -3.39
C VAL A 54 23.89 -2.89 -2.64
N PHE A 55 22.79 -2.47 -2.00
CA PHE A 55 22.64 -1.12 -1.44
C PHE A 55 22.65 -1.07 0.09
N GLY A 56 22.48 -2.21 0.75
CA GLY A 56 22.29 -2.32 2.19
C GLY A 56 20.85 -2.07 2.62
N ARG A 57 20.39 -2.84 3.61
CA ARG A 57 19.01 -2.82 4.15
C ARG A 57 18.51 -1.41 4.47
N LYS A 58 19.34 -0.57 5.11
CA LYS A 58 18.96 0.80 5.50
C LYS A 58 18.54 1.66 4.30
N LYS A 59 19.30 1.63 3.20
CA LYS A 59 18.98 2.43 2.01
C LYS A 59 17.72 1.90 1.32
N VAL A 60 17.62 0.58 1.16
CA VAL A 60 16.43 -0.07 0.60
C VAL A 60 15.18 0.29 1.38
N ARG A 61 15.25 0.26 2.72
CA ARG A 61 14.14 0.62 3.61
C ARG A 61 13.67 2.06 3.41
N ILE A 62 14.60 3.01 3.25
CA ILE A 62 14.27 4.42 3.00
C ILE A 62 13.58 4.59 1.65
N VAL A 63 14.13 3.98 0.59
CA VAL A 63 13.55 4.05 -0.76
C VAL A 63 12.16 3.40 -0.78
N PHE A 64 11.99 2.24 -0.17
CA PHE A 64 10.71 1.54 -0.11
C PHE A 64 9.69 2.29 0.75
N GLY A 65 10.14 2.97 1.80
CA GLY A 65 9.32 3.87 2.60
C GLY A 65 8.82 5.06 1.79
N PHE A 66 9.68 5.65 0.96
CA PHE A 66 9.30 6.73 0.06
C PHE A 66 8.29 6.27 -1.01
N ILE A 67 8.51 5.10 -1.63
CA ILE A 67 7.55 4.52 -2.58
C ILE A 67 6.20 4.25 -1.91
N SER A 68 6.20 3.68 -0.71
CA SER A 68 4.99 3.43 0.06
C SER A 68 4.26 4.73 0.42
N PHE A 69 5.00 5.79 0.75
CA PHE A 69 4.43 7.11 1.00
C PHE A 69 3.77 7.71 -0.24
N LEU A 70 4.41 7.59 -1.41
CA LEU A 70 3.77 8.00 -2.68
C LEU A 70 2.49 7.21 -2.95
N ALA A 71 2.48 5.91 -2.67
CA ALA A 71 1.27 5.09 -2.78
C ALA A 71 0.15 5.61 -1.88
N VAL A 72 0.43 5.94 -0.60
CA VAL A 72 -0.55 6.56 0.31
C VAL A 72 -1.14 7.83 -0.29
N LEU A 73 -0.31 8.73 -0.84
CA LEU A 73 -0.78 9.96 -1.45
C LEU A 73 -1.68 9.69 -2.66
N LEU A 74 -1.34 8.70 -3.51
CA LEU A 74 -2.15 8.31 -4.65
C LEU A 74 -3.51 7.75 -4.22
N PHE A 75 -3.55 6.93 -3.17
CA PHE A 75 -4.81 6.41 -2.63
C PHE A 75 -5.66 7.53 -2.02
N ILE A 76 -5.07 8.43 -1.23
CA ILE A 76 -5.80 9.58 -0.67
C ILE A 76 -6.35 10.47 -1.80
N TYR A 77 -5.54 10.73 -2.84
CA TYR A 77 -5.99 11.47 -4.01
C TYR A 77 -7.14 10.77 -4.73
N GLY A 78 -7.03 9.45 -4.93
CA GLY A 78 -8.09 8.63 -5.53
C GLY A 78 -9.39 8.67 -4.75
N PHE A 79 -9.34 8.69 -3.41
CA PHE A 79 -10.54 8.88 -2.58
C PHE A 79 -11.25 10.21 -2.85
N PHE A 80 -10.51 11.32 -2.88
CA PHE A 80 -11.09 12.66 -3.09
C PHE A 80 -11.48 12.96 -4.54
N THR A 81 -10.93 12.22 -5.50
CA THR A 81 -11.20 12.40 -6.93
C THR A 81 -12.03 11.27 -7.53
N TYR A 82 -12.52 10.35 -6.70
CA TYR A 82 -13.38 9.28 -7.14
C TYR A 82 -14.62 9.86 -7.83
N ASN A 83 -14.81 9.47 -9.09
CA ASN A 83 -15.96 9.85 -9.88
C ASN A 83 -16.59 8.58 -10.47
N PRO A 84 -17.78 8.17 -10.00
CA PRO A 84 -18.45 6.96 -10.49
C PRO A 84 -18.83 7.06 -11.97
N GLU A 85 -18.97 8.27 -12.53
CA GLU A 85 -19.33 8.47 -13.94
C GLU A 85 -18.23 8.01 -14.91
N LEU A 86 -16.97 7.95 -14.47
CA LEU A 86 -15.85 7.48 -15.28
C LEU A 86 -15.83 5.97 -15.53
N TYR A 87 -16.63 5.21 -14.78
CA TYR A 87 -16.61 3.73 -14.78
C TYR A 87 -17.90 3.12 -15.33
N ASN A 88 -18.90 3.94 -15.66
CA ASN A 88 -20.14 3.51 -16.32
C ASN A 88 -19.96 3.60 -17.85
N VAL A 89 -19.30 2.59 -18.44
CA VAL A 89 -19.22 2.37 -19.89
C VAL A 89 -20.13 1.22 -20.28
#